data_AF-A0A9P6X0U6-F1
#
_entry.id   AF-A0A9P6X0U6-F1
#
_cell.length_a   1.000
_cell.length_b   1.000
_cell.length_c   1.000
_cell.angle_alpha   90.00
_cell.angle_beta   90.00
_cell.angle_gamma   90.00
#
_symmetry.space_group_name_H-M   'P 1'
#
loop_
_entity.id
_entity.type
_entity.pdbx_description
1 polymer ?
#
loop_
_entity_poly.entity_id
_entity_poly.type
_entity_poly.pdbx_seq_one_letter_code
_entity_poly.pdbx_strand_id
1 'polypeptide(L)'
;MKHAMHKHNSRYPILVLYTSQVSPEIIDILKRIGCLVKMIDSIHPLGKVEYKFKRFEETWTKLAVWNEIEYERLVLLDADMLPLKNMDELMEMDLPQGWIAASYACTCNPQKISHYPPHWVPENCAYTGCADAQPPSISDRANYFNSGLIVLSPDRDKYRQMISYLDSIKDLNIYPFPDQDFLNEIFKGHWMPISYAYNALKTLQWAHEPMWDIKYVKNIHYILTKPWDISEDEEWADLELIYKPLYKIWWKSYSEVDALVDTKKLEQLLTG
;
A
#
# COMPACT_ATOMS: atom_id res chain seq x y z
N MET A 1 3.91 -6.11 -9.78
CA MET A 1 2.97 -6.86 -8.93
C MET A 1 2.40 -8.13 -9.58
N LYS A 2 1.57 -8.05 -10.65
CA LYS A 2 0.93 -9.23 -11.28
C LYS A 2 1.88 -10.37 -11.62
N HIS A 3 3.00 -10.06 -12.28
CA HIS A 3 4.07 -11.02 -12.59
C HIS A 3 4.56 -11.77 -11.34
N ALA A 4 4.86 -11.04 -10.28
CA ALA A 4 5.36 -11.61 -9.03
C ALA A 4 4.33 -12.53 -8.35
N MET A 5 3.05 -12.14 -8.31
CA MET A 5 2.00 -13.00 -7.75
C MET A 5 1.81 -14.28 -8.55
N HIS A 6 1.90 -14.20 -9.89
CA HIS A 6 1.88 -15.39 -10.74
C HIS A 6 3.08 -16.30 -10.48
N LYS A 7 4.29 -15.74 -10.38
CA LYS A 7 5.52 -16.49 -10.03
C LYS A 7 5.42 -17.22 -8.69
N HIS A 8 4.65 -16.67 -7.75
CA HIS A 8 4.39 -17.26 -6.45
C HIS A 8 3.08 -18.08 -6.38
N ASN A 9 2.52 -18.46 -7.52
CA ASN A 9 1.37 -19.35 -7.66
C ASN A 9 0.15 -18.90 -6.85
N SER A 10 -0.11 -17.58 -6.78
CA SER A 10 -1.37 -17.10 -6.21
C SER A 10 -2.53 -17.60 -7.07
N ARG A 11 -3.52 -18.21 -6.42
CA ARG A 11 -4.72 -18.72 -7.10
C ARG A 11 -5.78 -17.65 -7.36
N TYR A 12 -5.62 -16.48 -6.73
CA TYR A 12 -6.59 -15.38 -6.81
C TYR A 12 -6.23 -14.41 -7.94
N PRO A 13 -7.23 -13.86 -8.67
CA PRO A 13 -6.98 -12.89 -9.71
C PRO A 13 -6.53 -11.54 -9.13
N ILE A 14 -5.83 -10.74 -9.94
CA ILE A 14 -5.55 -9.34 -9.61
C ILE A 14 -6.57 -8.46 -10.30
N LEU A 15 -7.32 -7.71 -9.50
CA LEU A 15 -8.20 -6.64 -9.95
C LEU A 15 -7.44 -5.31 -9.91
N VAL A 16 -7.40 -4.61 -11.04
CA VAL A 16 -6.88 -3.24 -11.14
C VAL A 16 -8.06 -2.30 -11.33
N LEU A 17 -8.34 -1.52 -10.30
CA LEU A 17 -9.26 -0.39 -10.40
C LEU A 17 -8.49 0.79 -11.00
N TYR A 18 -9.05 1.42 -12.03
CA TYR A 18 -8.39 2.52 -12.75
C TYR A 18 -9.36 3.65 -13.06
N THR A 19 -8.85 4.87 -13.21
CA THR A 19 -9.64 6.05 -13.56
C THR A 19 -9.49 6.39 -15.05
N SER A 20 -10.26 7.35 -15.54
CA SER A 20 -10.18 7.83 -16.93
C SER A 20 -8.81 8.41 -17.32
N GLN A 21 -7.88 8.59 -16.38
CA GLN A 21 -6.53 9.08 -16.63
C GLN A 21 -5.59 8.00 -17.19
N VAL A 22 -5.94 6.72 -17.07
CA VAL A 22 -5.10 5.63 -17.59
C VAL A 22 -5.41 5.39 -19.07
N SER A 23 -4.38 5.40 -19.92
CA SER A 23 -4.54 5.25 -21.36
C SER A 23 -5.08 3.86 -21.76
N PRO A 24 -5.90 3.76 -22.82
CA PRO A 24 -6.38 2.47 -23.33
C PRO A 24 -5.26 1.45 -23.58
N GLU A 25 -4.09 1.91 -24.05
CA GLU A 25 -2.93 1.09 -24.31
C GLU A 25 -2.39 0.43 -23.03
N ILE A 26 -2.33 1.16 -21.92
CA ILE A 26 -1.93 0.60 -20.61
C ILE A 26 -2.98 -0.42 -20.14
N ILE A 27 -4.27 -0.12 -20.31
CA ILE A 27 -5.35 -1.05 -19.97
C ILE A 27 -5.25 -2.35 -20.77
N ASP A 28 -4.93 -2.27 -22.05
CA ASP A 28 -4.73 -3.45 -22.89
C ASP A 28 -3.49 -4.26 -22.51
N ILE A 29 -2.43 -3.62 -22.00
CA ILE A 29 -1.27 -4.32 -21.44
C ILE A 29 -1.67 -5.06 -20.17
N LEU A 30 -2.39 -4.40 -19.25
CA LEU A 30 -2.87 -5.01 -18.00
C LEU A 30 -3.76 -6.22 -18.26
N LYS A 31 -4.70 -6.13 -19.21
CA LYS A 31 -5.53 -7.27 -19.63
C LYS A 31 -4.67 -8.41 -20.20
N ARG A 32 -3.69 -8.11 -21.05
CA ARG A 32 -2.81 -9.10 -21.68
C ARG A 32 -1.97 -9.89 -20.67
N ILE A 33 -1.51 -9.24 -19.60
CA ILE A 33 -0.79 -9.92 -18.51
C ILE A 33 -1.73 -10.61 -17.50
N GLY A 34 -3.03 -10.66 -17.80
CA GLY A 34 -4.04 -11.42 -17.04
C GLY A 34 -4.57 -10.70 -15.80
N CYS A 35 -4.52 -9.37 -15.75
CA CYS A 35 -5.27 -8.61 -14.75
C CYS A 35 -6.75 -8.51 -15.15
N LEU A 36 -7.64 -8.62 -14.16
CA LEU A 36 -8.98 -8.05 -14.25
C LEU A 36 -8.83 -6.53 -14.14
N VAL A 37 -9.55 -5.79 -14.98
CA VAL A 37 -9.49 -4.33 -14.96
C VAL A 37 -10.91 -3.77 -14.90
N LYS A 38 -11.11 -2.75 -14.08
CA LYS A 38 -12.41 -2.09 -13.92
C LYS A 38 -12.20 -0.59 -13.81
N MET A 39 -12.86 0.16 -14.70
CA MET A 39 -12.88 1.61 -14.60
C MET A 39 -13.75 2.02 -13.43
N ILE A 40 -13.27 2.96 -12.63
CA ILE A 40 -13.99 3.60 -11.54
C ILE A 40 -13.87 5.12 -11.67
N ASP A 41 -14.84 5.83 -11.11
CA ASP A 41 -14.78 7.28 -11.03
C ASP A 41 -13.75 7.70 -9.96
N SER A 42 -12.99 8.76 -10.24
CA SER A 42 -12.13 9.38 -9.24
C SER A 42 -12.98 9.90 -8.09
N ILE A 43 -12.50 9.70 -6.86
CA ILE A 43 -13.15 10.23 -5.66
C ILE A 43 -12.45 11.53 -5.31
N HIS A 44 -13.16 12.64 -5.44
CA HIS A 44 -12.68 13.95 -5.03
C HIS A 44 -13.60 14.51 -3.94
N PRO A 45 -13.06 14.77 -2.75
CA PRO A 45 -13.87 15.31 -1.66
C PRO A 45 -14.33 16.74 -1.96
N LEU A 46 -15.49 17.13 -1.44
CA LEU A 46 -16.02 18.49 -1.56
C LEU A 46 -15.29 19.52 -0.67
N GLY A 47 -14.64 19.06 0.40
CA GLY A 47 -13.90 19.88 1.35
C GLY A 47 -12.63 20.50 0.78
N LYS A 48 -12.09 21.52 1.46
CA LYS A 48 -10.78 22.08 1.13
C LYS A 48 -9.70 21.04 1.41
N VAL A 49 -8.84 20.79 0.43
CA VAL A 49 -7.66 19.92 0.58
C VAL A 49 -6.48 20.54 -0.17
N GLU A 50 -5.34 20.64 0.50
CA GLU A 50 -4.06 21.02 -0.10
C GLU A 50 -3.14 19.81 -0.08
N TYR A 51 -2.98 19.17 -1.23
CA TYR A 51 -2.13 18.00 -1.34
C TYR A 51 -0.66 18.40 -1.33
N LYS A 52 0.14 17.83 -0.41
CA LYS A 52 1.60 18.02 -0.37
C LYS A 52 2.29 17.55 -1.66
N PHE A 53 1.74 16.53 -2.30
CA PHE A 53 2.20 16.00 -3.58
C PHE A 53 1.00 15.76 -4.47
N LYS A 54 1.09 16.13 -5.76
CA LYS A 54 -0.01 15.95 -6.74
C LYS A 54 -0.56 14.53 -6.77
N ARG A 55 0.29 13.52 -6.61
CA ARG A 55 -0.11 12.10 -6.54
C ARG A 55 -1.11 11.77 -5.42
N PHE A 56 -1.26 12.63 -4.42
CA PHE A 56 -2.23 12.44 -3.36
C PHE A 56 -3.67 12.81 -3.75
N GLU A 57 -3.88 13.49 -4.89
CA GLU A 57 -5.21 13.82 -5.41
C GLU A 57 -6.09 12.58 -5.62
N GLU A 58 -5.48 11.47 -6.02
CA GLU A 58 -6.17 10.19 -6.28
C GLU A 58 -6.19 9.24 -5.08
N THR A 59 -5.62 9.62 -3.94
CA THR A 59 -5.56 8.71 -2.76
C THR A 59 -6.95 8.33 -2.25
N TRP A 60 -7.92 9.24 -2.34
CA TRP A 60 -9.30 8.98 -1.96
C TRP A 60 -9.99 7.95 -2.86
N THR A 61 -9.57 7.84 -4.13
CA THR A 61 -10.11 6.87 -5.10
C THR A 61 -9.93 5.42 -4.60
N LYS A 62 -8.96 5.18 -3.72
CA LYS A 62 -8.76 3.91 -2.99
C LYS A 62 -10.00 3.43 -2.25
N LEU A 63 -10.85 4.33 -1.74
CA LEU A 63 -12.08 3.98 -1.01
C LEU A 63 -13.09 3.23 -1.88
N ALA A 64 -12.96 3.33 -3.22
CA ALA A 64 -13.83 2.61 -4.16
C ALA A 64 -13.79 1.08 -3.96
N VAL A 65 -12.72 0.53 -3.37
CA VAL A 65 -12.61 -0.91 -3.07
C VAL A 65 -13.76 -1.44 -2.19
N TRP A 66 -14.37 -0.59 -1.35
CA TRP A 66 -15.53 -1.00 -0.56
C TRP A 66 -16.83 -1.11 -1.36
N ASN A 67 -16.89 -0.54 -2.57
CA ASN A 67 -18.06 -0.61 -3.45
C ASN A 67 -18.06 -1.86 -4.36
N GLU A 68 -16.97 -2.63 -4.35
CA GLU A 68 -16.75 -3.82 -5.17
C GLU A 68 -17.47 -5.06 -4.61
N ILE A 69 -18.79 -4.94 -4.41
CA ILE A 69 -19.62 -5.95 -3.72
C ILE A 69 -19.84 -7.24 -4.51
N GLU A 70 -19.33 -7.35 -5.73
CA GLU A 70 -19.26 -8.63 -6.45
C GLU A 70 -18.21 -9.59 -5.86
N TYR A 71 -17.33 -9.11 -4.97
CA TYR A 71 -16.33 -9.91 -4.28
C TYR A 71 -16.68 -10.07 -2.80
N GLU A 72 -16.53 -11.29 -2.28
CA GLU A 72 -16.72 -11.58 -0.86
C GLU A 72 -15.57 -11.05 0.01
N ARG A 73 -14.37 -11.00 -0.56
CA ARG A 73 -13.16 -10.55 0.12
C ARG A 73 -12.18 -9.96 -0.87
N LEU A 74 -11.49 -8.90 -0.44
CA LEU A 74 -10.40 -8.27 -1.17
C LEU A 74 -9.19 -8.10 -0.26
N VAL A 75 -8.00 -8.29 -0.84
CA VAL A 75 -6.73 -7.80 -0.27
C VAL A 75 -6.31 -6.62 -1.12
N LEU A 76 -6.56 -5.42 -0.61
CA LEU A 76 -6.10 -4.18 -1.21
C LEU A 76 -4.57 -4.12 -1.13
N LEU A 77 -3.93 -3.70 -2.22
CA LEU A 77 -2.48 -3.53 -2.33
C LEU A 77 -2.19 -2.20 -3.04
N ASP A 78 -1.34 -1.36 -2.46
CA ASP A 78 -0.81 -0.19 -3.17
C ASP A 78 0.10 -0.63 -4.34
N ALA A 79 0.11 0.14 -5.42
CA ALA A 79 0.80 -0.22 -6.67
C ALA A 79 2.34 -0.26 -6.54
N ASP A 80 2.90 0.33 -5.49
CA ASP A 80 4.31 0.38 -5.15
C ASP A 80 4.77 -0.78 -4.25
N MET A 81 4.08 -1.91 -4.35
CA MET A 81 4.39 -3.14 -3.62
C MET A 81 4.93 -4.25 -4.53
N LEU A 82 5.76 -5.13 -3.95
CA LEU A 82 6.30 -6.31 -4.60
C LEU A 82 6.14 -7.57 -3.74
N PRO A 83 5.20 -8.46 -4.12
CA PRO A 83 5.09 -9.78 -3.52
C PRO A 83 6.35 -10.62 -3.79
N LEU A 84 6.94 -11.19 -2.75
CA LEU A 84 8.08 -12.11 -2.79
C LEU A 84 7.68 -13.56 -2.48
N LYS A 85 6.45 -13.76 -1.99
CA LYS A 85 5.88 -15.06 -1.63
C LYS A 85 4.38 -15.04 -1.85
N ASN A 86 3.78 -16.24 -1.83
CA ASN A 86 2.34 -16.39 -1.80
C ASN A 86 1.78 -15.82 -0.48
N MET A 87 0.63 -15.13 -0.60
CA MET A 87 -0.11 -14.50 0.51
C MET A 87 -1.60 -14.88 0.47
N ASP A 88 -1.95 -15.99 -0.18
CA ASP A 88 -3.34 -16.41 -0.38
C ASP A 88 -4.05 -16.70 0.94
N GLU A 89 -3.31 -17.01 2.02
CA GLU A 89 -3.89 -17.14 3.36
C GLU A 89 -4.55 -15.86 3.87
N LEU A 90 -4.19 -14.67 3.36
CA LEU A 90 -4.92 -13.42 3.67
C LEU A 90 -6.35 -13.43 3.10
N MET A 91 -6.59 -14.19 2.03
CA MET A 91 -7.94 -14.38 1.47
C MET A 91 -8.75 -15.39 2.28
N GLU A 92 -8.14 -16.21 3.11
CA GLU A 92 -8.81 -17.28 3.86
C GLU A 92 -8.91 -17.00 5.36
N MET A 93 -8.14 -16.06 5.89
CA MET A 93 -8.10 -15.76 7.32
C MET A 93 -9.46 -15.41 7.91
N ASP A 94 -9.64 -15.70 9.19
CA ASP A 94 -10.79 -15.23 9.94
C ASP A 94 -10.74 -13.70 10.05
N LEU A 95 -11.82 -13.06 9.62
CA LEU A 95 -11.99 -11.61 9.71
C LEU A 95 -13.44 -11.34 10.13
N PRO A 96 -13.69 -10.74 11.30
CA PRO A 96 -15.04 -10.40 11.71
C PRO A 96 -15.73 -9.48 10.69
N GLN A 97 -17.05 -9.62 10.54
CA GLN A 97 -17.80 -8.80 9.60
C GLN A 97 -17.64 -7.30 9.93
N GLY A 98 -17.34 -6.50 8.90
CA GLY A 98 -17.12 -5.06 9.02
C GLY A 98 -15.75 -4.67 9.61
N TRP A 99 -14.90 -5.63 9.95
CA TRP A 99 -13.52 -5.38 10.35
C TRP A 99 -12.58 -5.41 9.15
N ILE A 100 -11.40 -4.83 9.35
CA ILE A 100 -10.27 -4.97 8.41
C ILE A 100 -9.06 -5.60 9.09
N ALA A 101 -8.14 -6.16 8.30
CA ALA A 101 -6.83 -6.59 8.78
C ALA A 101 -5.71 -5.84 8.05
N ALA A 102 -4.73 -5.33 8.80
CA ALA A 102 -3.63 -4.54 8.24
C ALA A 102 -2.38 -4.63 9.12
N SER A 103 -1.20 -4.36 8.57
CA SER A 103 0.02 -4.23 9.37
C SER A 103 0.10 -2.84 10.00
N TYR A 104 0.78 -2.72 11.14
CA TYR A 104 1.05 -1.42 11.75
C TYR A 104 1.82 -0.49 10.82
N ALA A 105 1.54 0.82 10.89
CA ALA A 105 2.47 1.79 10.32
C ALA A 105 3.71 1.91 11.22
N CYS A 106 4.86 2.23 10.61
CA CYS A 106 6.04 2.61 11.38
C CYS A 106 5.93 4.09 11.75
N THR A 107 5.72 4.38 13.02
CA THR A 107 5.62 5.76 13.55
C THR A 107 6.95 6.27 14.12
N CYS A 108 8.10 5.65 13.81
CA CYS A 108 9.40 6.10 14.34
C CYS A 108 9.90 7.43 13.75
N ASN A 109 9.44 7.80 12.54
CA ASN A 109 9.93 8.95 11.75
C ASN A 109 11.47 9.13 11.80
N PRO A 110 12.27 8.11 11.46
CA PRO A 110 13.69 8.15 11.77
C PRO A 110 14.48 9.09 10.83
N GLN A 111 13.88 9.51 9.72
CA GLN A 111 14.38 10.57 8.83
C GLN A 111 14.03 11.99 9.31
N LYS A 112 13.32 12.13 10.43
CA LYS A 112 12.87 13.42 11.00
C LYS A 112 12.14 14.28 9.98
N ILE A 113 11.26 13.66 9.21
CA ILE A 113 10.44 14.34 8.20
C ILE A 113 9.57 15.36 8.95
N SER A 114 9.79 16.64 8.66
CA SER A 114 9.27 17.76 9.47
C SER A 114 7.75 17.86 9.51
N HIS A 115 7.08 17.34 8.48
CA HIS A 115 5.63 17.40 8.35
C HIS A 115 4.91 16.15 8.85
N TYR A 116 5.64 15.17 9.40
CA TYR A 116 5.03 14.02 10.08
C TYR A 116 4.53 14.46 11.46
N PRO A 117 3.51 13.78 12.02
CA PRO A 117 2.98 14.16 13.33
C PRO A 117 4.07 14.14 14.41
N PRO A 118 4.13 15.13 15.32
CA PRO A 118 5.19 15.23 16.33
C PRO A 118 5.29 14.03 17.29
N HIS A 119 4.19 13.30 17.46
CA HIS A 119 4.11 12.10 18.29
C HIS A 119 4.60 10.84 17.56
N TRP A 120 4.99 10.93 16.29
CA TRP A 120 5.66 9.84 15.57
C TRP A 120 7.12 9.78 16.02
N VAL A 121 7.31 9.05 17.11
CA VAL A 121 8.60 8.76 17.75
C VAL A 121 8.71 7.26 18.06
N PRO A 122 9.92 6.70 18.21
CA PRO A 122 10.11 5.28 18.50
C PRO A 122 9.28 4.75 19.67
N GLU A 123 9.10 5.55 20.73
CA GLU A 123 8.34 5.17 21.93
C GLU A 123 6.85 4.90 21.64
N ASN A 124 6.33 5.41 20.52
CA ASN A 124 4.94 5.23 20.07
C ASN A 124 4.83 4.29 18.86
N CYS A 125 5.92 3.65 18.44
CA CYS A 125 5.87 2.69 17.34
C CYS A 125 5.55 1.29 17.82
N ALA A 126 4.58 0.64 17.15
CA ALA A 126 4.19 -0.73 17.44
C ALA A 126 5.37 -1.71 17.37
N TYR A 127 6.30 -1.46 16.45
CA TYR A 127 7.43 -2.35 16.20
C TYR A 127 8.61 -2.14 17.18
N THR A 128 8.53 -1.15 18.08
CA THR A 128 9.61 -0.89 19.04
C THR A 128 9.70 -2.03 20.06
N GLY A 129 10.88 -2.65 20.14
CA GLY A 129 11.13 -3.80 21.01
C GLY A 129 10.65 -5.15 20.46
N CYS A 130 10.10 -5.20 19.24
CA CYS A 130 9.77 -6.46 18.57
C CYS A 130 11.05 -7.13 18.04
N ALA A 131 11.07 -8.47 18.07
CA ALA A 131 12.21 -9.29 17.63
C ALA A 131 11.81 -10.37 16.60
N ASP A 132 10.53 -10.46 16.26
CA ASP A 132 10.01 -11.41 15.29
C ASP A 132 8.89 -10.78 14.46
N ALA A 133 8.34 -11.56 13.52
CA ALA A 133 7.31 -11.09 12.60
C ALA A 133 5.89 -11.11 13.19
N GLN A 134 5.70 -11.52 14.44
CA GLN A 134 4.37 -11.54 15.05
C GLN A 134 3.90 -10.10 15.31
N PRO A 135 2.66 -9.76 14.92
CA PRO A 135 2.10 -8.47 15.25
C PRO A 135 1.90 -8.35 16.77
N PRO A 136 2.32 -7.25 17.41
CA PRO A 136 1.95 -6.99 18.79
C PRO A 136 0.43 -6.77 18.89
N SER A 137 -0.10 -6.86 20.12
CA SER A 137 -1.50 -6.49 20.38
C SER A 137 -1.69 -4.97 20.26
N ILE A 138 -2.90 -4.56 19.82
CA ILE A 138 -3.27 -3.14 19.77
C ILE A 138 -3.23 -2.55 21.19
N SER A 139 -2.60 -1.38 21.31
CA SER A 139 -2.51 -0.63 22.56
C SER A 139 -2.78 0.85 22.32
N ASP A 140 -3.07 1.62 23.37
CA ASP A 140 -3.30 3.06 23.25
C ASP A 140 -2.11 3.82 22.63
N ARG A 141 -0.89 3.28 22.78
CA ARG A 141 0.33 3.86 22.20
C ARG A 141 0.52 3.48 20.73
N ALA A 142 0.02 2.31 20.34
CA ALA A 142 0.22 1.69 19.05
C ALA A 142 -1.12 1.16 18.53
N ASN A 143 -1.94 2.07 18.01
CA ASN A 143 -3.24 1.80 17.39
C ASN A 143 -3.35 2.58 16.08
N TYR A 144 -2.47 2.26 15.14
CA TYR A 144 -2.39 2.94 13.86
C TYR A 144 -1.78 2.02 12.79
N PHE A 145 -2.56 1.68 11.77
CA PHE A 145 -2.17 0.77 10.69
C PHE A 145 -1.70 1.53 9.45
N ASN A 146 -0.88 0.86 8.63
CA ASN A 146 -0.55 1.35 7.30
C ASN A 146 -1.63 0.92 6.31
N SER A 147 -2.14 1.87 5.52
CA SER A 147 -3.25 1.58 4.60
C SER A 147 -2.82 0.86 3.32
N GLY A 148 -1.52 0.64 3.10
CA GLY A 148 -1.04 0.12 1.82
C GLY A 148 -1.44 -1.32 1.54
N LEU A 149 -1.65 -2.13 2.57
CA LEU A 149 -2.26 -3.45 2.44
C LEU A 149 -3.38 -3.59 3.47
N ILE A 150 -4.59 -3.87 2.99
CA ILE A 150 -5.78 -4.06 3.81
C ILE A 150 -6.53 -5.29 3.34
N VAL A 151 -6.79 -6.24 4.24
CA VAL A 151 -7.78 -7.31 4.05
C VAL A 151 -9.14 -6.77 4.47
N LEU A 152 -10.13 -6.85 3.58
CA LEU A 152 -11.48 -6.35 3.83
C LEU A 152 -12.55 -7.20 3.13
N SER A 153 -13.78 -7.07 3.61
CA SER A 153 -14.98 -7.49 2.87
C SER A 153 -15.67 -6.24 2.32
N PRO A 154 -15.91 -6.12 1.00
CA PRO A 154 -16.61 -4.99 0.43
C PRO A 154 -18.01 -4.82 1.05
N ASP A 155 -18.40 -3.57 1.29
CA ASP A 155 -19.68 -3.22 1.90
C ASP A 155 -20.12 -1.87 1.33
N ARG A 156 -21.16 -1.90 0.50
CA ARG A 156 -21.69 -0.71 -0.17
C ARG A 156 -22.24 0.32 0.81
N ASP A 157 -22.80 -0.09 1.93
CA ASP A 157 -23.34 0.85 2.91
C ASP A 157 -22.21 1.49 3.72
N LYS A 158 -21.16 0.72 4.06
CA LYS A 158 -19.91 1.28 4.61
C LYS A 158 -19.26 2.25 3.63
N TYR A 159 -19.20 1.92 2.33
CA TYR A 159 -18.70 2.81 1.28
C TYR A 159 -19.47 4.14 1.27
N ARG A 160 -20.81 4.09 1.18
CA ARG A 160 -21.65 5.31 1.19
C ARG A 160 -21.46 6.14 2.45
N GLN A 161 -21.34 5.50 3.61
CA GLN A 161 -21.05 6.19 4.88
C GLN A 161 -19.70 6.89 4.85
N MET A 162 -18.65 6.22 4.35
CA MET A 162 -17.32 6.82 4.21
C MET A 162 -17.33 8.01 3.26
N ILE A 163 -17.96 7.90 2.08
CA ILE A 163 -18.05 9.01 1.13
C ILE A 163 -18.84 10.19 1.73
N SER A 164 -20.00 9.92 2.33
CA SER A 164 -20.81 10.97 2.96
C SER A 164 -20.07 11.65 4.12
N TYR A 165 -19.28 10.90 4.89
CA TYR A 165 -18.47 11.48 5.96
C TYR A 165 -17.34 12.32 5.40
N LEU A 166 -16.60 11.80 4.42
CA LEU A 166 -15.53 12.50 3.73
C LEU A 166 -16.01 13.85 3.17
N ASP A 167 -17.18 13.87 2.52
CA ASP A 167 -17.78 15.09 1.96
C ASP A 167 -18.31 16.07 3.02
N SER A 168 -18.55 15.60 4.24
CA SER A 168 -18.96 16.47 5.36
C SER A 168 -17.79 17.25 5.98
N ILE A 169 -16.55 16.82 5.73
CA ILE A 169 -15.35 17.44 6.29
C ILE A 169 -15.01 18.70 5.49
N LYS A 170 -15.03 19.85 6.15
CA LYS A 170 -14.77 21.14 5.51
C LYS A 170 -13.30 21.36 5.14
N ASP A 171 -12.40 20.84 5.97
CA ASP A 171 -10.95 20.99 5.81
C ASP A 171 -10.28 19.64 6.01
N LEU A 172 -9.87 19.02 4.91
CA LEU A 172 -9.22 17.71 4.89
C LEU A 172 -7.71 17.79 5.15
N ASN A 173 -7.15 18.99 5.34
CA ASN A 173 -5.76 19.14 5.76
C ASN A 173 -5.52 18.60 7.19
N ILE A 174 -6.60 18.23 7.91
CA ILE A 174 -6.54 17.46 9.17
C ILE A 174 -5.93 16.07 8.98
N TYR A 175 -5.83 15.57 7.74
CA TYR A 175 -5.24 14.27 7.40
C TYR A 175 -3.89 14.46 6.69
N PRO A 176 -2.77 14.57 7.43
CA PRO A 176 -1.42 14.59 6.86
C PRO A 176 -1.12 13.42 5.91
N PHE A 177 -1.71 12.25 6.16
CA PHE A 177 -1.68 11.05 5.33
C PHE A 177 -3.12 10.70 4.91
N PRO A 178 -3.61 11.22 3.77
CA PRO A 178 -5.04 11.32 3.47
C PRO A 178 -5.87 10.04 3.68
N ASP A 179 -5.64 9.01 2.86
CA ASP A 179 -6.39 7.75 2.94
C ASP A 179 -6.07 6.98 4.23
N GLN A 180 -4.82 7.02 4.68
CA GLN A 180 -4.37 6.28 5.86
C GLN A 180 -4.99 6.81 7.14
N ASP A 181 -4.94 8.13 7.38
CA ASP A 181 -5.51 8.75 8.57
C ASP A 181 -7.02 8.57 8.60
N PHE A 182 -7.68 8.81 7.47
CA PHE A 182 -9.13 8.64 7.34
C PHE A 182 -9.55 7.20 7.63
N LEU A 183 -8.88 6.21 7.06
CA LEU A 183 -9.20 4.80 7.32
C LEU A 183 -8.91 4.41 8.78
N ASN A 184 -7.84 4.92 9.39
CA ASN A 184 -7.56 4.70 10.81
C ASN A 184 -8.63 5.30 11.72
N GLU A 185 -9.25 6.41 11.33
CA GLU A 185 -10.38 7.00 12.03
C GLU A 185 -11.64 6.12 11.90
N ILE A 186 -12.01 5.73 10.68
CA ILE A 186 -13.21 4.94 10.40
C ILE A 186 -13.17 3.56 11.06
N PHE A 187 -12.02 2.89 11.01
CA PHE A 187 -11.85 1.52 11.50
C PHE A 187 -11.26 1.45 12.91
N LYS A 188 -11.26 2.57 13.65
CA LYS A 188 -10.81 2.58 15.05
C LYS A 188 -11.62 1.57 15.87
N GLY A 189 -10.92 0.63 16.49
CA GLY A 189 -11.52 -0.47 17.26
C GLY A 189 -12.16 -1.59 16.43
N HIS A 190 -12.10 -1.51 15.10
CA HIS A 190 -12.66 -2.49 14.15
C HIS A 190 -11.60 -2.94 13.14
N TRP A 191 -10.39 -3.16 13.63
CA TRP A 191 -9.31 -3.71 12.84
C TRP A 191 -8.47 -4.66 13.67
N MET A 192 -7.78 -5.58 13.01
CA MET A 192 -6.85 -6.50 13.65
C MET A 192 -5.47 -6.45 13.00
N PRO A 193 -4.39 -6.55 13.79
CA PRO A 193 -3.05 -6.45 13.24
C PRO A 193 -2.62 -7.77 12.59
N ILE A 194 -2.00 -7.68 11.42
CA ILE A 194 -1.30 -8.79 10.76
C ILE A 194 0.20 -8.50 10.73
N SER A 195 1.00 -9.56 10.53
CA SER A 195 2.46 -9.48 10.46
C SER A 195 2.94 -8.37 9.55
N TYR A 196 4.03 -7.68 9.93
CA TYR A 196 4.72 -6.73 9.06
C TYR A 196 5.17 -7.38 7.74
N ALA A 197 5.35 -8.71 7.70
CA ALA A 197 5.80 -9.43 6.52
C ALA A 197 4.88 -9.25 5.30
N TYR A 198 3.59 -8.96 5.51
CA TYR A 198 2.62 -8.70 4.44
C TYR A 198 2.71 -7.26 3.89
N ASN A 199 3.19 -6.32 4.69
CA ASN A 199 3.33 -4.92 4.32
C ASN A 199 4.67 -4.40 4.84
N ALA A 200 5.74 -4.99 4.31
CA ALA A 200 7.08 -4.76 4.81
C ALA A 200 7.61 -3.44 4.23
N LEU A 201 7.36 -2.33 4.95
CA LEU A 201 7.86 -1.01 4.53
C LEU A 201 9.37 -1.09 4.38
N LYS A 202 9.91 -0.62 3.25
CA LYS A 202 11.36 -0.71 2.97
C LYS A 202 12.23 -0.15 4.10
N THR A 203 11.71 0.86 4.81
CA THR A 203 12.41 1.53 5.92
C THR A 203 12.52 0.69 7.18
N LEU A 204 11.69 -0.36 7.34
CA LEU A 204 11.76 -1.25 8.51
C LEU A 204 13.09 -1.99 8.59
N GLN A 205 13.75 -2.25 7.45
CA GLN A 205 15.08 -2.86 7.40
C GLN A 205 16.11 -2.13 8.28
N TRP A 206 16.00 -0.81 8.35
CA TRP A 206 16.89 0.02 9.15
C TRP A 206 16.25 0.46 10.47
N ALA A 207 14.98 0.88 10.43
CA ALA A 207 14.28 1.40 11.61
C ALA A 207 14.02 0.34 12.69
N HIS A 208 13.90 -0.94 12.29
CA HIS A 208 13.63 -2.07 13.16
C HIS A 208 14.48 -3.29 12.76
N GLU A 209 15.79 -3.09 12.61
CA GLU A 209 16.75 -4.14 12.25
C GLU A 209 16.59 -5.44 13.08
N PRO A 210 16.38 -5.41 14.42
CA PRO A 210 16.22 -6.64 15.19
C PRO A 210 14.97 -7.46 14.83
N MET A 211 13.94 -6.81 14.30
CA MET A 211 12.69 -7.43 13.86
C MET A 211 12.77 -7.88 12.39
N TRP A 212 13.55 -7.17 11.58
CA TRP A 212 13.57 -7.35 10.13
C TRP A 212 14.39 -8.56 9.70
N ASP A 213 13.72 -9.53 9.09
CA ASP A 213 14.37 -10.58 8.29
C ASP A 213 13.66 -10.75 6.95
N ILE A 214 14.42 -10.54 5.86
CA ILE A 214 13.96 -10.70 4.48
C ILE A 214 13.43 -12.12 4.20
N LYS A 215 13.89 -13.13 4.95
CA LYS A 215 13.39 -14.50 4.84
C LYS A 215 11.94 -14.63 5.28
N TYR A 216 11.41 -13.75 6.11
CA TYR A 216 10.00 -13.77 6.50
C TYR A 216 9.13 -12.85 5.64
N VAL A 217 9.72 -11.82 5.02
CA VAL A 217 9.00 -10.87 4.16
C VAL A 217 8.28 -11.59 3.02
N LYS A 218 6.98 -11.31 2.90
CA LYS A 218 6.11 -11.80 1.82
C LYS A 218 5.82 -10.73 0.79
N ASN A 219 5.83 -9.46 1.17
CA ASN A 219 5.56 -8.35 0.26
C ASN A 219 6.28 -7.08 0.74
N ILE A 220 7.14 -6.52 -0.11
CA ILE A 220 7.86 -5.28 0.17
C ILE A 220 6.99 -4.11 -0.25
N HIS A 221 6.89 -3.09 0.60
CA HIS A 221 6.22 -1.82 0.29
C HIS A 221 7.27 -0.71 0.13
N TYR A 222 7.43 -0.21 -1.10
CA TYR A 222 8.42 0.80 -1.46
C TYR A 222 7.91 2.22 -1.16
N ILE A 223 7.67 2.53 0.11
CA ILE A 223 7.29 3.88 0.56
C ILE A 223 8.38 4.92 0.26
N LEU A 224 8.04 6.21 0.28
CA LEU A 224 8.96 7.32 -0.06
C LEU A 224 9.45 7.22 -1.51
N THR A 225 10.77 7.22 -1.75
CA THR A 225 11.43 7.04 -3.05
C THR A 225 11.00 5.73 -3.71
N LYS A 226 10.53 5.76 -4.96
CA LYS A 226 10.07 4.56 -5.66
C LYS A 226 11.21 3.91 -6.44
N PRO A 227 11.17 2.58 -6.65
CA PRO A 227 12.20 1.87 -7.40
C PRO A 227 12.31 2.31 -8.87
N TRP A 228 11.25 2.91 -9.44
CA TRP A 228 11.27 3.46 -10.80
C TRP A 228 11.71 4.93 -10.87
N ASP A 229 11.94 5.59 -9.73
CA ASP A 229 12.41 6.98 -9.66
C ASP A 229 13.95 7.08 -9.53
N ILE A 230 14.65 5.95 -9.45
CA ILE A 230 16.10 5.87 -9.22
C ILE A 230 16.75 4.85 -10.15
N SER A 231 18.02 5.05 -10.47
CA SER A 231 18.82 4.14 -11.32
C SER A 231 20.01 3.51 -10.59
N GLU A 232 20.51 2.39 -11.12
CA GLU A 232 21.67 1.69 -10.54
C GLU A 232 22.99 2.48 -10.67
N ASP A 233 23.06 3.34 -11.69
CA ASP A 233 24.25 4.14 -12.07
C ASP A 233 24.35 5.47 -11.32
N GLU A 234 23.32 5.87 -10.57
CA GLU A 234 23.36 7.06 -9.72
C GLU A 234 24.31 6.86 -8.52
N GLU A 235 25.00 7.93 -8.10
CA GLU A 235 25.65 7.97 -6.79
C GLU A 235 24.58 8.18 -5.71
N TRP A 236 24.45 7.22 -4.80
CA TRP A 236 23.41 7.28 -3.77
C TRP A 236 24.00 7.78 -2.46
N ALA A 237 23.35 8.78 -1.87
CA ALA A 237 23.67 9.25 -0.53
C ALA A 237 22.75 8.60 0.53
N ASP A 238 23.20 8.63 1.78
CA ASP A 238 22.40 8.39 2.97
C ASP A 238 21.68 7.03 3.03
N LEU A 239 20.43 7.01 3.51
CA LEU A 239 19.65 5.81 3.77
C LEU A 239 19.29 5.03 2.50
N GLU A 240 19.30 5.67 1.33
CA GLU A 240 18.99 4.99 0.07
C GLU A 240 20.01 3.91 -0.27
N LEU A 241 21.27 4.09 0.13
CA LEU A 241 22.31 3.06 0.00
C LEU A 241 21.97 1.79 0.81
N ILE A 242 21.37 1.96 2.00
CA ILE A 242 20.94 0.84 2.85
C ILE A 242 19.82 0.05 2.16
N TYR A 243 18.93 0.72 1.43
CA TYR A 243 17.81 0.11 0.73
C TYR A 243 18.18 -0.47 -0.65
N LYS A 244 19.42 -0.29 -1.12
CA LYS A 244 19.91 -0.83 -2.41
C LYS A 244 19.59 -2.28 -2.67
N PRO A 245 19.77 -3.21 -1.71
CA PRO A 245 19.40 -4.60 -1.93
C PRO A 245 17.91 -4.78 -2.26
N LEU A 246 17.02 -3.96 -1.67
CA LEU A 246 15.58 -4.03 -1.91
C LEU A 246 15.20 -3.50 -3.29
N TYR A 247 15.85 -2.44 -3.78
CA TYR A 247 15.63 -1.94 -5.13
C TYR A 247 16.11 -2.92 -6.19
N LYS A 248 17.25 -3.59 -5.96
CA LYS A 248 17.73 -4.66 -6.85
C LYS A 248 16.73 -5.81 -6.97
N ILE A 249 16.00 -6.14 -5.91
CA ILE A 249 14.92 -7.15 -5.97
C ILE A 249 13.80 -6.68 -6.90
N TRP A 250 13.42 -5.39 -6.82
CA TRP A 250 12.41 -4.82 -7.71
C TRP A 250 12.86 -4.80 -9.16
N TRP A 251 14.05 -4.28 -9.47
CA TRP A 251 14.56 -4.21 -10.84
C TRP A 251 14.73 -5.58 -11.47
N LYS A 252 15.20 -6.56 -10.68
CA LYS A 252 15.25 -7.95 -11.14
C LYS A 252 13.85 -8.48 -11.46
N SER A 253 12.85 -8.20 -10.61
CA SER A 253 11.48 -8.60 -10.91
C SER A 253 10.90 -7.87 -12.11
N TYR A 254 11.28 -6.61 -12.35
CA TYR A 254 10.80 -5.81 -13.47
C TYR A 254 11.43 -6.26 -14.79
N SER A 255 12.73 -6.57 -14.83
CA SER A 255 13.38 -7.09 -16.04
C SER A 255 12.88 -8.47 -16.46
N GLU A 256 12.38 -9.28 -15.53
CA GLU A 256 11.68 -10.53 -15.85
C GLU A 256 10.33 -10.28 -16.57
N VAL A 257 9.75 -9.08 -16.47
CA VAL A 257 8.50 -8.69 -17.16
C VAL A 257 8.72 -8.40 -18.64
N ASP A 258 9.95 -8.07 -19.07
CA ASP A 258 10.29 -7.82 -20.48
C ASP A 258 9.88 -9.00 -21.40
N ALA A 259 9.87 -10.23 -20.85
CA ALA A 259 9.43 -11.42 -21.57
C ALA A 259 7.90 -11.46 -21.84
N LEU A 260 7.13 -10.64 -21.14
CA LEU A 260 5.66 -10.61 -21.16
C LEU A 260 5.10 -9.30 -21.73
N VAL A 261 5.83 -8.19 -21.56
CA VAL A 261 5.44 -6.85 -21.97
C VAL A 261 6.63 -6.17 -22.63
N ASP A 262 6.39 -5.48 -23.74
CA ASP A 262 7.38 -4.54 -24.30
C ASP A 262 7.55 -3.35 -23.35
N THR A 263 8.50 -3.45 -22.43
CA THR A 263 8.74 -2.47 -21.37
C THR A 263 9.24 -1.14 -21.91
N LYS A 264 9.97 -1.14 -23.05
CA LYS A 264 10.35 0.10 -23.74
C LYS A 264 9.12 0.85 -24.23
N LYS A 265 8.17 0.14 -24.82
CA LYS A 265 6.90 0.73 -25.23
C LYS A 265 6.09 1.21 -24.02
N LEU A 266 6.08 0.43 -22.93
CA LEU A 266 5.40 0.82 -21.69
C LEU A 266 6.01 2.13 -21.12
N GLU A 267 7.34 2.24 -21.07
CA GLU A 267 8.02 3.45 -20.61
C GLU A 267 7.69 4.67 -21.47
N GLN A 268 7.63 4.51 -22.79
CA GLN A 268 7.19 5.58 -23.69
C GLN A 268 5.74 6.02 -23.40
N LEU A 269 4.84 5.07 -23.11
CA LEU A 269 3.44 5.38 -22.76
C LEU A 269 3.31 6.06 -21.39
N LEU A 270 4.24 5.82 -20.47
CA LEU A 270 4.22 6.42 -19.13
C LEU A 270 4.90 7.79 -19.07
N THR A 271 5.77 8.10 -20.04
CA THR A 271 6.57 9.34 -20.05
C THR A 271 6.15 10.34 -21.13
N GLY A 272 5.41 9.91 -22.15
CA GLY A 272 4.82 10.76 -23.20
C GLY A 272 3.43 11.28 -22.84
#